data_AF-A0A023B9Z8-F1
#
_entry.id   AF-A0A023B9Z8-F1
#
_cell.length_a   1.000
_cell.length_b   1.000
_cell.length_c   1.000
_cell.angle_alpha   90.00
_cell.angle_beta   90.00
_cell.angle_gamma   90.00
#
_symmetry.space_group_name_H-M   'P 1'
#
loop_
_entity.id
_entity.type
_entity.pdbx_description
1 polymer ?
#
loop_
_entity_poly.entity_id
_entity_poly.type
_entity_poly.pdbx_seq_one_letter_code
_entity_poly.pdbx_strand_id
1 'polypeptide(L)'
;MIIMMFNFSDYLFKILLIGDSGVGKSCLLLRFADGNYTDSYISTIGVDFKIKTIMLEDKKVKLQIVSCNQECVHEFVHEFVH
;
A
#
# COMPACT_ATOMS: atom_id res chain seq x y z
N MET A 1 3.32 -3.65 12.48
CA MET A 1 1.85 -3.46 12.54
C MET A 1 1.33 -3.28 11.11
N ILE A 2 0.23 -3.91 10.74
CA ILE A 2 -0.40 -3.73 9.43
C ILE A 2 -1.74 -3.01 9.67
N ILE A 3 -1.94 -1.87 9.03
CA ILE A 3 -3.21 -1.14 9.06
C ILE A 3 -3.88 -1.32 7.71
N MET A 4 -5.13 -1.77 7.72
CA MET A 4 -5.93 -1.96 6.51
C MET A 4 -7.18 -1.11 6.62
N MET A 5 -7.43 -0.28 5.60
CA MET A 5 -8.62 0.54 5.49
C MET A 5 -9.32 0.24 4.17
N PHE A 6 -10.62 -0.01 4.25
CA PHE A 6 -11.43 -0.33 3.09
C PHE A 6 -12.50 0.74 2.86
N ASN A 7 -12.54 1.28 1.65
CA ASN A 7 -13.61 2.16 1.20
C ASN A 7 -14.52 1.39 0.23
N PHE A 8 -15.76 1.13 0.68
CA PHE A 8 -16.76 0.37 -0.06
C PHE A 8 -17.31 1.09 -1.29
N SER A 9 -17.32 2.43 -1.27
CA SER A 9 -17.89 3.25 -2.36
C SER A 9 -16.97 3.30 -3.59
N ASP A 10 -15.67 3.38 -3.37
CA ASP A 10 -14.67 3.54 -4.44
C ASP A 10 -13.94 2.22 -4.81
N TYR A 11 -14.34 1.09 -4.21
CA TYR A 11 -13.63 -0.19 -4.30
C TYR A 11 -12.12 -0.02 -4.07
N LEU A 12 -11.77 0.81 -3.08
CA LEU A 12 -10.41 1.21 -2.77
C LEU A 12 -9.97 0.51 -1.48
N PHE A 13 -8.92 -0.29 -1.58
CA PHE A 13 -8.23 -0.90 -0.45
C PHE A 13 -6.93 -0.15 -0.21
N LYS A 14 -6.84 0.52 0.94
CA LYS A 14 -5.61 1.17 1.42
C LYS A 14 -4.94 0.22 2.43
N ILE A 15 -3.68 -0.14 2.22
CA ILE A 15 -2.85 -0.98 3.08
C ILE A 15 -1.59 -0.22 3.51
N LEU A 16 -1.40 -0.02 4.81
CA LEU A 16 -0.23 0.62 5.39
C LEU A 16 0.59 -0.43 6.18
N LEU A 17 1.81 -0.69 5.69
CA LEU A 17 2.77 -1.61 6.26
C LEU A 17 3.75 -0.84 7.16
N ILE A 18 3.69 -1.10 8.46
CA ILE A 18 4.56 -0.46 9.46
C ILE A 18 5.46 -1.52 10.10
N GLY A 19 6.75 -1.25 10.15
CA GLY A 19 7.71 -2.08 10.88
C GLY A 19 9.12 -1.51 10.83
N ASP A 20 10.07 -2.20 11.45
CA ASP A 20 11.46 -1.73 11.50
C ASP A 20 12.18 -1.93 10.17
N SER A 21 13.29 -1.22 9.97
CA SER A 21 14.13 -1.42 8.79
C SER A 21 14.64 -2.86 8.74
N GLY A 22 14.68 -3.47 7.55
CA GLY A 22 15.20 -4.83 7.35
C GLY A 22 14.24 -5.99 7.61
N VAL A 23 13.00 -5.76 8.08
CA VAL A 23 12.02 -6.85 8.33
C VAL A 23 11.38 -7.45 7.07
N GLY A 24 11.78 -7.00 5.88
CA GLY A 24 11.29 -7.56 4.60
C GLY A 24 10.00 -6.93 4.05
N LYS A 25 9.63 -5.72 4.48
CA LYS A 25 8.44 -4.99 3.97
C LYS A 25 8.48 -4.81 2.45
N SER A 26 9.62 -4.40 1.91
CA SER A 26 9.82 -4.25 0.46
C SER A 26 9.75 -5.59 -0.28
N CYS A 27 10.24 -6.69 0.30
CA CYS A 27 10.08 -8.04 -0.27
C CYS A 27 8.60 -8.47 -0.31
N LEU A 28 7.81 -8.13 0.71
CA LEU A 28 6.37 -8.40 0.75
C LEU A 28 5.64 -7.63 -0.36
N LEU A 29 6.00 -6.35 -0.55
CA LEU A 29 5.49 -5.47 -1.61
C LEU A 29 5.81 -6.00 -3.00
N LEU A 30 7.05 -6.44 -3.22
CA LEU A 30 7.51 -7.04 -4.48
C LEU A 30 6.72 -8.31 -4.81
N ARG A 31 6.53 -9.21 -3.83
CA ARG A 31 5.76 -10.44 -4.04
C ARG A 31 4.28 -10.16 -4.32
N PHE A 32 3.72 -9.09 -3.76
CA PHE A 32 2.34 -8.66 -4.07
C PHE A 32 2.20 -8.05 -5.48
N ALA A 33 3.29 -7.53 -6.02
CA ALA A 33 3.34 -6.86 -7.32
C ALA A 33 3.38 -7.83 -8.51
N ASP A 34 3.90 -9.05 -8.34
CA ASP A 34 4.26 -9.99 -9.43
C ASP A 34 3.06 -10.54 -10.26
N GLY A 35 1.82 -10.20 -9.91
CA GLY A 35 0.63 -10.91 -10.40
C GLY A 35 -0.22 -10.27 -11.51
N ASN A 36 -0.03 -9.01 -11.92
CA ASN A 36 -0.67 -8.36 -13.10
C ASN A 36 -0.36 -6.86 -13.07
N TYR A 37 0.25 -6.34 -14.15
CA TYR A 37 0.99 -5.07 -14.14
C TYR A 37 0.17 -3.89 -14.70
N THR A 38 -0.12 -2.91 -13.85
CA THR A 38 -0.27 -1.50 -14.23
C THR A 38 0.37 -0.70 -13.10
N ASP A 39 1.68 -0.47 -13.22
CA ASP A 39 2.55 -0.06 -12.12
C ASP A 39 2.71 1.47 -12.14
N SER A 40 2.15 2.15 -11.14
CA SER A 40 2.59 3.49 -10.76
C SER A 40 3.35 3.33 -9.45
N TYR A 41 4.66 3.10 -9.56
CA TYR A 41 5.58 3.03 -8.44
C TYR A 41 6.15 4.43 -8.17
N ILE A 42 5.90 4.94 -6.97
CA ILE A 42 6.44 6.23 -6.52
C ILE A 42 7.26 5.94 -5.26
N SER A 43 8.58 6.05 -5.40
CA SER A 43 9.50 5.97 -4.27
C SER A 43 9.89 7.37 -3.85
N THR A 44 9.59 7.73 -2.61
CA THR A 44 9.99 9.00 -2.00
C THR A 44 10.81 8.70 -0.75
N ILE A 45 11.59 9.66 -0.27
CA ILE A 45 12.52 9.49 0.87
C ILE A 45 11.77 8.89 2.07
N GLY A 46 12.08 7.64 2.42
CA GLY A 46 11.58 6.95 3.61
C GLY A 46 10.28 6.15 3.46
N VAL A 47 9.59 6.22 2.31
CA VAL A 47 8.32 5.51 2.08
C VAL A 47 8.22 4.97 0.65
N ASP A 48 7.83 3.70 0.53
CA ASP A 48 7.47 3.08 -0.75
C ASP A 48 5.95 3.12 -0.92
N PHE A 49 5.50 3.76 -2.00
CA PHE A 49 4.09 3.83 -2.37
C PHE A 49 3.83 3.10 -3.69
N LYS A 50 2.86 2.18 -3.69
CA LYS A 50 2.48 1.40 -4.85
C LYS A 50 0.97 1.34 -5.03
N ILE A 51 0.51 1.64 -6.24
CA ILE A 51 -0.90 1.47 -6.63
C ILE A 51 -1.01 0.30 -7.60
N LYS A 52 -2.00 -0.58 -7.38
CA LYS A 52 -2.37 -1.66 -8.27
C LYS A 52 -3.87 -1.65 -8.49
N THR A 53 -4.31 -1.60 -9.75
CA THR A 53 -5.74 -1.77 -10.09
C THR A 53 -5.94 -3.20 -10.59
N ILE A 54 -6.86 -3.94 -9.98
CA ILE A 54 -7.23 -5.30 -10.41
C ILE A 54 -8.69 -5.33 -10.84
N MET A 55 -9.00 -6.13 -11.86
CA MET A 55 -10.38 -6.45 -12.23
C MET A 55 -10.81 -7.68 -11.43
N LEU A 56 -11.83 -7.52 -10.58
CA LEU A 56 -12.40 -8.61 -9.80
C LEU A 56 -13.91 -8.63 -10.07
N GLU A 57 -14.43 -9.72 -10.64
CA GLU A 57 -15.87 -9.87 -10.92
C GLU A 57 -16.46 -8.67 -11.70
N ASP A 58 -15.80 -8.26 -12.79
CA ASP A 58 -16.13 -7.08 -13.61
C ASP A 58 -16.08 -5.71 -12.90
N LYS A 59 -15.60 -5.67 -11.65
CA LYS A 59 -15.39 -4.44 -10.89
C LYS A 59 -13.91 -4.07 -10.85
N LYS A 60 -13.62 -2.79 -11.05
CA LYS A 60 -12.27 -2.23 -10.88
C LYS A 60 -12.02 -1.98 -9.40
N VAL A 61 -11.14 -2.78 -8.82
CA VAL A 61 -10.69 -2.62 -7.43
C VAL A 61 -9.32 -1.95 -7.46
N LYS A 62 -9.16 -0.86 -6.73
CA LYS A 62 -7.87 -0.17 -6.57
C LYS A 62 -7.25 -0.58 -5.24
N LEU A 63 -6.01 -1.03 -5.27
CA LEU A 63 -5.21 -1.32 -4.11
C LEU A 63 -4.11 -0.28 -4.02
N GLN A 64 -4.01 0.37 -2.87
CA GLN A 64 -2.94 1.30 -2.52
C GLN A 64 -2.16 0.69 -1.36
N ILE A 65 -0.88 0.43 -1.60
CA ILE A 65 0.02 -0.18 -0.62
C ILE A 65 1.11 0.83 -0.32
N VAL A 66 1.28 1.11 0.97
CA VAL A 66 2.26 2.06 1.47
C VAL A 66 3.11 1.35 2.50
N SER A 67 4.43 1.37 2.34
CA SER A 67 5.33 0.83 3.35
C SER A 67 6.20 1.90 3.95
N CYS A 68 6.21 1.92 5.27
CA CYS A 68 6.79 2.95 6.08
C CYS A 68 7.52 2.33 7.27
N ASN A 69 8.59 2.99 7.72
CA ASN A 69 9.22 2.63 8.98
C ASN A 69 8.40 3.11 10.18
N GLN A 70 8.70 2.62 11.38
CA GLN A 70 8.02 3.08 12.60
C GLN A 70 8.17 4.60 12.80
N GLU A 71 9.29 5.20 12.40
CA GLU A 71 9.52 6.64 12.56
C GLU A 71 8.56 7.53 11.72
N CYS A 72 8.14 7.12 10.52
CA CYS A 72 7.26 7.95 9.65
C CYS A 72 5.76 7.61 9.79
N VAL A 73 5.39 6.78 10.78
CA VAL A 73 3.99 6.37 11.04
C VAL A 73 3.10 7.58 11.30
N HIS A 74 3.56 8.55 12.08
CA HIS A 74 2.70 9.63 12.54
C HIS A 74 2.26 10.56 11.41
N GLU A 75 3.10 10.71 10.40
CA GLU A 75 2.87 11.52 9.20
C GLU A 75 1.86 10.82 8.26
N PHE A 76 2.06 9.52 8.01
CA PHE A 76 1.22 8.78 7.05
C PHE A 76 -0.12 8.31 7.61
N VAL A 77 -0.22 8.03 8.92
CA VAL A 77 -1.50 7.57 9.50
C VAL A 77 -2.60 8.63 9.34
N HIS A 78 -2.25 9.92 9.41
CA HIS A 78 -3.21 11.01 9.22
C HIS A 78 -3.77 11.04 7.79
N GLU A 79 -2.91 10.85 6.79
CA GLU A 79 -3.31 10.74 5.37
C GLU A 79 -4.06 9.43 5.08
N PHE A 80 -3.77 8.38 5.82
CA PHE A 80 -4.43 7.09 5.64
C PHE A 80 -5.84 7.06 6.19
N VAL A 81 -6.09 7.73 7.31
CA VAL A 81 -7.38 7.72 8.03
C VAL A 81 -8.36 8.77 7.48
N HIS A 82 -7.87 9.82 6.84
CA HIS A 82 -8.68 10.80 6.10
C HIS A 82 -8.84 10.43 4.61
#